data_AF-A0A0W0XXA4-F1
#
_entry.id   AF-A0A0W0XXA4-F1
#
_cell.length_a   1.000
_cell.length_b   1.000
_cell.length_c   1.000
_cell.angle_alpha   90.00
_cell.angle_beta   90.00
_cell.angle_gamma   90.00
#
_symmetry.space_group_name_H-M   'P 1'
#
loop_
_entity.id
_entity.type
_entity.pdbx_description
1 polymer ?
#
loop_
_entity_poly.entity_id
_entity_poly.type
_entity_poly.pdbx_seq_one_letter_code
_entity_poly.pdbx_strand_id
1 'polypeptide(L)'
;MGKKSFTAMLFAGGLVICNPLFSANFFQKFIPAPVQKSLKSTQQVRNNEGDKHLADFAGTWVGQCDNDDDRDTLVIANDDFGLTIDGLHFSTETLETHALSEQAATVFMHTVLEWEQNYSALLLKVVYVLRSPALDFNMMGYEEGTLAIKDNQLSMTITSQSPEGKEVISCVYSKQ
;
A
#
# COMPACT_ATOMS: atom_id res chain seq x y z
N MET A 1 -1.80 -3.51 25.22
CA MET A 1 -0.99 -3.77 24.02
C MET A 1 -1.96 -3.90 22.87
N GLY A 2 -1.89 -2.99 21.90
CA GLY A 2 -2.80 -2.97 20.76
C GLY A 2 -2.45 -4.07 19.77
N LYS A 3 -3.46 -4.76 19.24
CA LYS A 3 -3.35 -5.81 18.22
C LYS A 3 -2.72 -5.21 16.96
N LYS A 4 -1.64 -5.79 16.43
CA LYS A 4 -0.98 -5.34 15.20
C LYS A 4 -1.46 -6.23 14.03
N SER A 5 -2.69 -6.02 13.57
CA SER A 5 -3.14 -6.65 12.32
C SER A 5 -2.40 -6.03 11.14
N PHE A 6 -2.07 -6.83 10.12
CA PHE A 6 -1.39 -6.36 8.91
C PHE A 6 -2.12 -5.18 8.24
N THR A 7 -3.45 -5.28 8.17
CA THR A 7 -4.33 -4.24 7.65
C THR A 7 -4.38 -3.02 8.58
N ALA A 8 -4.25 -3.21 9.89
CA ALA A 8 -4.09 -2.08 10.82
C ALA A 8 -2.71 -1.41 10.71
N MET A 9 -1.70 -2.11 10.20
CA MET A 9 -0.33 -1.62 10.06
C MET A 9 -0.11 -0.83 8.77
N LEU A 10 -0.66 -1.30 7.65
CA LEU A 10 -0.79 -0.51 6.41
C LEU A 10 -1.55 0.81 6.66
N PHE A 11 -2.34 0.86 7.73
CA PHE A 11 -3.22 1.98 8.09
C PHE A 11 -3.04 2.44 9.54
N ALA A 12 -1.82 2.46 10.08
CA ALA A 12 -1.56 3.10 11.38
C ALA A 12 -1.90 4.62 11.41
N GLY A 13 -2.35 5.19 10.28
CA GLY A 13 -3.00 6.50 10.17
C GLY A 13 -4.45 6.48 9.66
N GLY A 14 -5.17 5.35 9.73
CA GLY A 14 -6.46 5.15 9.09
C GLY A 14 -7.52 4.56 10.01
N LEU A 15 -7.96 5.34 11.01
CA LEU A 15 -9.32 5.16 11.54
C LEU A 15 -10.20 6.21 10.87
N VAL A 16 -11.39 5.76 10.43
CA VAL A 16 -12.48 6.53 9.82
C VAL A 16 -12.30 6.85 8.33
N ILE A 17 -12.90 5.98 7.52
CA ILE A 17 -13.40 6.30 6.18
C ILE A 17 -14.32 7.53 6.31
N CYS A 18 -13.78 8.71 6.03
CA CYS A 18 -14.55 9.88 5.65
C CYS A 18 -14.01 10.33 4.30
N ASN A 19 -14.81 10.10 3.25
CA ASN A 19 -14.62 10.72 1.94
C ASN A 19 -14.31 12.22 2.15
N PRO A 20 -13.14 12.74 1.73
CA PRO A 20 -12.94 14.18 1.75
C PRO A 20 -13.81 14.80 0.65
N LEU A 21 -15.01 15.26 1.05
CA LEU A 21 -15.82 16.20 0.27
C LEU A 21 -15.16 17.58 0.31
N PHE A 22 -14.03 17.76 -0.37
CA PHE A 22 -13.47 19.08 -0.63
C PHE A 22 -12.95 19.17 -2.07
N SER A 23 -13.87 19.33 -3.03
CA SER A 23 -13.54 20.06 -4.27
C SER A 23 -13.71 21.56 -4.00
N ALA A 24 -12.70 22.21 -3.43
CA ALA A 24 -12.70 23.66 -3.30
C ALA A 24 -12.33 24.30 -4.65
N ASN A 25 -13.36 24.72 -5.41
CA ASN A 25 -13.24 25.52 -6.63
C ASN A 25 -12.79 26.96 -6.32
N PHE A 26 -11.56 27.19 -5.86
CA PHE A 26 -11.09 28.53 -5.52
C PHE A 26 -9.86 29.06 -6.29
N PHE A 27 -9.31 28.33 -7.26
CA PHE A 27 -8.16 28.82 -8.05
C PHE A 27 -8.31 28.67 -9.59
N GLN A 28 -9.51 28.85 -10.15
CA GLN A 28 -9.72 28.75 -11.61
C GLN A 28 -9.30 29.99 -12.43
N LYS A 29 -8.70 31.05 -11.85
CA LYS A 29 -8.44 32.31 -12.59
C LYS A 29 -6.98 32.74 -12.80
N PHE A 30 -5.98 32.00 -12.30
CA PHE A 30 -4.57 32.41 -12.46
C PHE A 30 -3.60 31.33 -12.93
N ILE A 31 -4.10 30.19 -13.43
CA ILE A 31 -3.24 29.15 -14.00
C ILE A 31 -3.50 29.16 -15.52
N PRO A 32 -2.49 29.46 -16.36
CA PRO A 32 -2.58 29.26 -17.80
C PRO A 32 -3.02 27.82 -18.06
N ALA A 33 -3.93 27.62 -19.02
CA ALA A 33 -4.49 26.31 -19.35
C ALA A 33 -3.40 25.21 -19.26
N PRO A 34 -3.62 24.12 -18.50
CA PRO A 34 -2.63 23.08 -18.41
C PRO A 34 -2.43 22.54 -19.82
N VAL A 35 -1.26 22.82 -20.40
CA VAL A 35 -0.73 21.99 -21.46
C VAL A 35 -0.59 20.64 -20.78
N GLN A 36 -1.58 19.76 -20.97
CA GLN A 36 -1.51 18.37 -20.60
C GLN A 36 -0.36 17.76 -21.40
N LYS A 37 0.87 17.98 -20.93
CA LYS A 37 1.91 17.00 -21.06
C LYS A 37 1.46 15.89 -20.13
N SER A 38 0.55 15.04 -20.63
CA SER A 38 0.47 13.67 -20.20
C SER A 38 1.92 13.22 -20.05
N LEU A 39 2.33 12.90 -18.82
CA LEU A 39 3.36 11.90 -18.64
C LEU A 39 2.89 10.78 -19.53
N LYS A 40 3.59 10.56 -20.65
CA LYS A 40 3.27 9.47 -21.55
C LYS A 40 3.20 8.26 -20.64
N SER A 41 1.98 7.79 -20.41
CA SER A 41 1.76 6.44 -19.97
C SER A 41 2.59 5.66 -20.95
N THR A 42 3.70 5.09 -20.49
CA THR A 42 4.28 3.97 -21.18
C THR A 42 3.12 2.99 -21.20
N GLN A 43 2.39 2.94 -22.32
CA GLN A 43 1.56 1.78 -22.61
C GLN A 43 2.55 0.65 -22.42
N GLN A 44 2.43 -0.09 -21.32
CA GLN A 44 3.08 -1.37 -21.22
C GLN A 44 2.41 -2.19 -22.30
N VAL A 45 3.09 -2.16 -23.44
CA VAL A 45 3.30 -3.25 -24.36
C VAL A 45 2.73 -4.53 -23.76
N ARG A 46 1.44 -4.76 -24.04
CA ARG A 46 0.83 -6.08 -23.98
C ARG A 46 1.47 -6.85 -25.12
N ASN A 47 2.72 -7.25 -24.92
CA ASN A 47 3.40 -8.15 -25.82
C ASN A 47 2.63 -9.46 -25.70
N ASN A 48 2.09 -9.88 -26.84
CA ASN A 48 1.75 -11.25 -27.14
C ASN A 48 3.03 -12.11 -27.05
N GLU A 49 3.55 -12.33 -25.85
CA GLU A 49 4.62 -13.27 -25.54
C GLU A 49 4.10 -14.16 -24.42
N GLY A 50 4.02 -15.46 -24.72
CA GLY A 50 3.27 -16.47 -23.96
C GLY A 50 3.57 -16.52 -22.47
N ASP A 51 2.52 -16.81 -21.71
CA ASP A 51 2.51 -17.37 -20.36
C ASP A 51 3.59 -16.83 -19.40
N LYS A 52 3.56 -15.53 -19.14
CA LYS A 52 4.14 -15.01 -17.89
C LYS A 52 3.26 -15.48 -16.74
N HIS A 53 3.67 -16.54 -16.06
CA HIS A 53 3.03 -17.02 -14.85
C HIS A 53 3.22 -16.00 -13.72
N LEU A 54 2.26 -15.11 -13.54
CA LEU A 54 2.17 -14.25 -12.36
C LEU A 54 1.91 -15.13 -11.13
N ALA A 55 2.56 -14.82 -10.01
CA ALA A 55 2.24 -15.47 -8.74
C ALA A 55 0.77 -15.19 -8.37
N ASP A 56 0.00 -16.25 -8.12
CA ASP A 56 -1.41 -16.14 -7.75
C ASP A 56 -1.56 -16.03 -6.23
N PHE A 57 -1.77 -14.80 -5.75
CA PHE A 57 -1.97 -14.50 -4.34
C PHE A 57 -3.38 -14.77 -3.82
N ALA A 58 -4.35 -15.07 -4.69
CA ALA A 58 -5.73 -15.19 -4.25
C ALA A 58 -5.97 -16.37 -3.30
N GLY A 59 -6.78 -16.09 -2.29
CA GLY A 59 -7.24 -17.06 -1.31
C GLY A 59 -7.40 -16.46 0.07
N THR A 60 -7.77 -17.35 0.99
CA THR A 60 -7.78 -17.08 2.42
C THR A 60 -6.52 -17.68 3.03
N TRP A 61 -5.79 -16.84 3.75
CA TRP A 61 -4.48 -17.15 4.29
C TRP A 61 -4.53 -17.01 5.81
N VAL A 62 -4.07 -18.01 6.55
CA VAL A 62 -4.08 -18.01 8.02
C VAL A 62 -2.67 -18.17 8.54
N GLY A 63 -2.22 -17.21 9.34
CA GLY A 63 -0.82 -17.05 9.67
C GLY A 63 -0.59 -16.15 10.86
N GLN A 64 0.64 -15.69 11.03
CA GLN A 64 1.01 -14.78 12.09
C GLN A 64 2.20 -13.94 11.66
N CYS A 65 2.34 -12.77 12.30
CA CYS A 65 3.49 -11.90 12.14
C CYS A 65 4.47 -12.07 13.30
N ASP A 66 5.73 -11.76 13.07
CA ASP A 66 6.74 -11.72 14.11
C ASP A 66 6.30 -10.72 15.20
N ASN A 67 6.29 -11.19 16.45
CA ASN A 67 5.83 -10.47 17.65
C ASN A 67 4.31 -10.40 17.86
N ASP A 68 3.52 -11.24 17.19
CA ASP A 68 2.11 -11.49 17.54
C ASP A 68 1.92 -12.97 17.91
N ASP A 69 1.25 -13.22 19.04
CA ASP A 69 0.91 -14.57 19.50
C ASP A 69 -0.41 -15.07 18.87
N ASP A 70 -1.22 -14.15 18.34
CA ASP A 70 -2.50 -14.46 17.74
C ASP A 70 -2.35 -14.71 16.22
N ARG A 71 -3.09 -15.70 15.72
CA ARG A 71 -3.17 -15.97 14.29
C ARG A 71 -4.11 -14.98 13.62
N ASP A 72 -3.66 -14.34 12.54
CA ASP A 72 -4.45 -13.46 11.70
C ASP A 72 -4.94 -14.20 10.43
N THR A 73 -6.06 -13.74 9.88
CA THR A 73 -6.64 -14.24 8.63
C THR A 73 -6.64 -13.13 7.60
N LEU A 74 -5.98 -13.37 6.48
CA LEU A 74 -5.83 -12.44 5.39
C LEU A 74 -6.62 -12.96 4.18
N VAL A 75 -7.49 -12.12 3.61
CA VAL A 75 -8.22 -12.46 2.38
C VAL A 75 -7.66 -11.64 1.24
N ILE A 76 -7.09 -12.33 0.24
CA ILE A 76 -6.55 -11.70 -0.95
C ILE A 76 -7.39 -12.13 -2.16
N ALA A 77 -7.75 -11.16 -2.98
CA ALA A 77 -8.20 -11.37 -4.35
C ALA A 77 -7.24 -10.65 -5.30
N ASN A 78 -6.91 -11.26 -6.42
CA ASN A 78 -6.16 -10.66 -7.51
C ASN A 78 -7.07 -10.46 -8.72
N ASP A 79 -6.84 -9.37 -9.44
CA ASP A 79 -7.37 -9.17 -10.77
C ASP A 79 -6.24 -8.76 -11.72
N ASP A 80 -6.59 -8.44 -12.97
CA ASP A 80 -5.61 -8.07 -13.99
C ASP A 80 -4.86 -6.77 -13.67
N PHE A 81 -5.36 -5.94 -12.76
CA PHE A 81 -4.90 -4.57 -12.51
C PHE A 81 -4.30 -4.38 -11.11
N GLY A 82 -4.60 -5.28 -10.17
CA GLY A 82 -4.16 -5.11 -8.80
C GLY A 82 -4.55 -6.25 -7.88
N LEU A 83 -4.51 -5.92 -6.59
CA LEU A 83 -4.83 -6.82 -5.50
C LEU A 83 -5.83 -6.16 -4.58
N THR A 84 -6.77 -6.94 -4.10
CA THR A 84 -7.62 -6.57 -2.99
C THR A 84 -7.19 -7.35 -1.77
N ILE A 85 -6.70 -6.66 -0.75
CA ILE A 85 -6.28 -7.25 0.53
C ILE A 85 -7.28 -6.77 1.58
N ASP A 86 -8.01 -7.70 2.21
CA ASP A 86 -9.08 -7.43 3.19
C ASP A 86 -10.09 -6.36 2.73
N GLY A 87 -10.41 -6.36 1.43
CA GLY A 87 -11.36 -5.42 0.82
C GLY A 87 -10.75 -4.09 0.35
N LEU A 88 -9.45 -3.88 0.55
CA LEU A 88 -8.74 -2.68 0.08
C LEU A 88 -7.98 -2.99 -1.21
N HIS A 89 -8.31 -2.26 -2.26
CA HIS A 89 -7.70 -2.44 -3.58
C HIS A 89 -6.41 -1.62 -3.69
N PHE A 90 -5.37 -2.26 -4.23
CA PHE A 90 -4.07 -1.69 -4.54
C PHE A 90 -3.76 -1.97 -6.01
N SER A 91 -3.65 -0.91 -6.80
CA SER A 91 -3.27 -0.97 -8.21
C SER A 91 -1.79 -1.26 -8.39
N THR A 92 -1.47 -2.15 -9.33
CA THR A 92 -0.08 -2.42 -9.76
C THR A 92 0.38 -1.50 -10.88
N GLU A 93 -0.51 -0.67 -11.43
CA GLU A 93 -0.24 0.18 -12.59
C GLU A 93 -0.07 1.66 -12.24
N THR A 94 -0.58 2.09 -11.10
CA THR A 94 -0.69 3.51 -10.76
C THR A 94 -0.11 3.82 -9.39
N LEU A 95 0.54 4.99 -9.29
CA LEU A 95 0.83 5.61 -8.01
C LEU A 95 -0.48 6.00 -7.31
N GLU A 96 -0.76 5.37 -6.18
CA GLU A 96 -1.90 5.71 -5.35
C GLU A 96 -1.52 6.81 -4.36
N THR A 97 -2.40 7.79 -4.19
CA THR A 97 -2.18 8.90 -3.27
C THR A 97 -3.40 9.07 -2.39
N HIS A 98 -3.18 9.00 -1.08
CA HIS A 98 -4.20 9.21 -0.07
C HIS A 98 -3.83 10.40 0.80
N ALA A 99 -4.81 11.23 1.10
CA ALA A 99 -4.69 12.30 2.07
C ALA A 99 -5.84 12.20 3.07
N LEU A 100 -5.51 12.01 4.33
CA LEU A 100 -6.47 12.03 5.43
C LEU A 100 -6.18 13.25 6.30
N SER A 101 -7.21 14.03 6.61
CA SER A 101 -7.07 15.21 7.48
C SER A 101 -8.13 15.17 8.56
N GLU A 102 -7.70 14.95 9.80
CA GLU A 102 -8.52 15.05 11.00
C GLU A 102 -8.09 16.24 11.85
N GLN A 103 -8.89 16.60 12.86
CA GLN A 103 -8.57 17.73 13.74
C GLN A 103 -7.20 17.59 14.42
N ALA A 104 -6.75 16.37 14.69
CA ALA A 104 -5.50 16.10 15.40
C ALA A 104 -4.28 15.95 14.49
N ALA A 105 -4.46 15.47 13.25
CA ALA A 105 -3.36 15.20 12.33
C ALA A 105 -3.81 15.11 10.86
N THR A 106 -2.87 15.36 9.96
CA THR A 106 -2.99 15.17 8.53
C THR A 106 -1.93 14.16 8.07
N VAL A 107 -2.34 13.15 7.33
CA VAL A 107 -1.47 12.13 6.74
C VAL A 107 -1.55 12.24 5.22
N PHE A 108 -0.40 12.36 4.58
CA PHE A 108 -0.25 12.19 3.14
C PHE A 108 0.49 10.88 2.90
N MET A 109 -0.01 10.03 2.04
CA MET A 109 0.57 8.73 1.74
C MET A 109 0.59 8.50 0.24
N HIS A 110 1.72 8.01 -0.25
CA HIS A 110 1.94 7.61 -1.63
C HIS A 110 2.32 6.14 -1.65
N THR A 111 1.56 5.33 -2.36
CA THR A 111 1.73 3.88 -2.40
C THR A 111 1.95 3.42 -3.84
N VAL A 112 2.94 2.56 -4.04
CA VAL A 112 3.24 1.90 -5.31
C VAL A 112 3.39 0.40 -5.06
N LEU A 113 2.77 -0.39 -5.92
CA LEU A 113 2.89 -1.84 -5.94
C LEU A 113 3.46 -2.27 -7.29
N GLU A 114 4.60 -2.96 -7.29
CA GLU A 114 5.34 -3.34 -8.50
C GLU A 114 5.65 -4.83 -8.50
N TRP A 115 5.57 -5.49 -9.66
CA TRP A 115 6.08 -6.84 -9.79
C TRP A 115 7.62 -6.87 -9.77
N GLU A 116 8.19 -7.89 -9.12
CA GLU A 116 9.59 -8.25 -9.32
C GLU A 116 9.82 -8.65 -10.80
N GLN A 117 11.04 -8.47 -11.32
CA GLN A 117 11.37 -8.74 -12.74
C GLN A 117 11.01 -10.16 -13.21
N ASN A 118 11.06 -11.14 -12.29
CA ASN A 118 10.72 -12.54 -12.53
C ASN A 118 9.24 -12.87 -12.27
N TYR A 119 8.43 -11.88 -11.87
CA TYR A 119 7.01 -12.00 -11.50
C TYR A 119 6.71 -12.98 -10.34
N SER A 120 7.72 -13.28 -9.52
CA SER A 120 7.60 -14.21 -8.39
C SER A 120 7.11 -13.55 -7.09
N ALA A 121 7.23 -12.22 -7.02
CA ALA A 121 6.87 -11.43 -5.86
C ALA A 121 6.35 -10.04 -6.28
N LEU A 122 5.62 -9.42 -5.38
CA LEU A 122 5.26 -8.01 -5.45
C LEU A 122 6.04 -7.20 -4.44
N LEU A 123 6.43 -6.01 -4.86
CA LEU A 123 7.19 -5.03 -4.10
C LEU A 123 6.25 -3.88 -3.75
N LEU A 124 6.09 -3.62 -2.46
CA LEU A 124 5.35 -2.49 -1.94
C LEU A 124 6.34 -1.37 -1.61
N LYS A 125 6.02 -0.15 -2.03
CA LYS A 125 6.73 1.05 -1.61
C LYS A 125 5.73 2.08 -1.14
N VAL A 126 5.91 2.57 0.07
CA VAL A 126 5.07 3.62 0.66
C VAL A 126 5.97 4.78 1.08
N VAL A 127 5.54 6.01 0.79
CA VAL A 127 6.11 7.21 1.38
C VAL A 127 4.99 7.96 2.06
N TYR A 128 5.19 8.35 3.31
CA TYR A 128 4.18 9.09 4.05
C TYR A 128 4.75 10.32 4.75
N VAL A 129 3.89 11.32 4.89
CA VAL A 129 4.11 12.53 5.66
C VAL A 129 2.97 12.66 6.66
N LEU A 130 3.31 12.60 7.94
CA LEU A 130 2.39 12.85 9.06
C LEU A 130 2.66 14.25 9.61
N ARG A 131 1.62 15.07 9.69
CA ARG A 131 1.63 16.39 10.31
C ARG A 131 0.60 16.45 11.41
N SER A 132 1.01 16.70 12.65
CA SER A 132 0.10 16.98 13.76
C SER A 132 0.31 18.41 14.26
N PRO A 133 -0.60 19.35 13.94
CA PRO A 133 -0.51 20.73 14.45
C PRO A 133 -0.60 20.80 15.98
N ALA A 134 -1.36 19.88 16.60
CA ALA A 134 -1.53 19.84 18.05
C ALA A 134 -0.24 19.48 18.81
N LEU A 135 0.66 18.73 18.17
CA LEU A 135 1.93 18.29 18.73
C LEU A 135 3.14 19.03 18.14
N ASP A 136 2.92 20.00 17.25
CA ASP A 136 3.95 20.62 16.37
C ASP A 136 4.88 19.57 15.73
N PHE A 137 4.28 18.45 15.34
CA PHE A 137 5.01 17.26 14.91
C PHE A 137 4.89 17.10 13.40
N ASN A 138 6.02 16.97 12.72
CA ASN A 138 6.10 16.60 11.31
C ASN A 138 7.05 15.42 11.16
N MET A 139 6.55 14.32 10.64
CA MET A 139 7.32 13.12 10.38
C MET A 139 7.18 12.73 8.92
N MET A 140 8.31 12.39 8.31
CA MET A 140 8.36 11.72 7.02
C MET A 140 8.91 10.32 7.25
N GLY A 141 8.25 9.32 6.69
CA GLY A 141 8.72 7.95 6.71
C GLY A 141 8.54 7.31 5.34
N TYR A 142 9.20 6.16 5.18
CA TYR A 142 9.00 5.32 4.02
C TYR A 142 8.94 3.86 4.45
N GLU A 143 8.21 3.07 3.67
CA GLU A 143 8.07 1.64 3.88
C GLU A 143 8.40 0.90 2.61
N GLU A 144 9.13 -0.20 2.76
CA GLU A 144 9.43 -1.13 1.68
C GLU A 144 8.91 -2.50 2.08
N GLY A 145 8.10 -3.11 1.22
CA GLY A 145 7.50 -4.40 1.48
C GLY A 145 7.70 -5.38 0.34
N THR A 146 7.56 -6.66 0.66
CA THR A 146 7.55 -7.75 -0.31
C THR A 146 6.44 -8.72 0.04
N LEU A 147 5.68 -9.13 -0.98
CA LEU A 147 4.68 -10.18 -0.92
C LEU A 147 5.08 -11.29 -1.89
N ALA A 148 5.31 -12.49 -1.39
CA ALA A 148 5.78 -13.62 -2.19
C ALA A 148 5.05 -14.92 -1.81
N ILE A 149 4.93 -15.83 -2.76
CA ILE A 149 4.46 -17.19 -2.48
C ILE A 149 5.58 -18.18 -2.78
N LYS A 150 5.82 -19.07 -1.81
CA LYS A 150 6.73 -20.19 -1.98
C LYS A 150 6.20 -21.39 -1.20
N ASP A 151 6.21 -22.57 -1.82
CA ASP A 151 5.80 -23.83 -1.17
C ASP A 151 4.39 -23.76 -0.52
N ASN A 152 3.45 -23.09 -1.20
CA ASN A 152 2.08 -22.83 -0.71
C ASN A 152 2.00 -22.03 0.61
N GLN A 153 3.05 -21.29 0.93
CA GLN A 153 3.07 -20.29 1.99
C GLN A 153 3.17 -18.90 1.38
N LEU A 154 2.34 -18.00 1.90
CA LEU A 154 2.43 -16.57 1.64
C LEU A 154 3.40 -15.98 2.65
N SER A 155 4.48 -15.38 2.16
CA SER A 155 5.38 -14.59 2.98
C SER A 155 5.21 -13.11 2.66
N MET A 156 5.27 -12.33 3.73
CA MET A 156 5.10 -10.90 3.67
C MET A 156 6.13 -10.28 4.58
N THR A 157 6.83 -9.26 4.10
CA THR A 157 7.78 -8.52 4.93
C THR A 157 7.62 -7.06 4.64
N ILE A 158 7.53 -6.23 5.68
CA ILE A 158 7.52 -4.77 5.58
C ILE A 158 8.64 -4.24 6.46
N THR A 159 9.42 -3.34 5.90
CA THR A 159 10.41 -2.53 6.59
C THR A 159 9.91 -1.10 6.62
N SER A 160 9.65 -0.56 7.81
CA SER A 160 9.29 0.85 8.00
C SER A 160 10.50 1.61 8.52
N GLN A 161 10.78 2.76 7.92
CA GLN A 161 11.87 3.65 8.31
C GLN A 161 11.30 5.04 8.57
N SER A 162 11.56 5.55 9.77
CA SER A 162 11.18 6.88 10.20
C SER A 162 12.32 7.53 11.01
N PRO A 163 12.19 8.80 11.45
CA PRO A 163 13.14 9.42 12.36
C PRO A 163 13.25 8.70 13.71
N GLU A 164 12.25 7.91 14.09
CA GLU A 164 12.23 7.15 15.35
C GLU A 164 13.03 5.85 15.26
N GLY A 165 13.31 5.38 14.04
CA GLY A 165 14.13 4.19 13.80
C GLY A 165 13.64 3.36 12.64
N LYS A 166 14.10 2.10 12.65
CA LYS A 166 13.77 1.09 11.65
C LYS A 166 13.00 -0.04 12.33
N GLU A 167 11.82 -0.36 11.83
CA GLU A 167 11.03 -1.53 12.24
C GLU A 167 10.95 -2.50 11.06
N VAL A 168 11.08 -3.80 11.33
CA VAL A 168 10.89 -4.86 10.33
C VAL A 168 9.87 -5.82 10.87
N ILE A 169 8.89 -6.15 10.05
CA ILE A 169 7.83 -7.09 10.35
C ILE A 169 7.79 -8.10 9.25
N SER A 170 7.84 -9.37 9.62
CA SER A 170 7.67 -10.49 8.72
C SER A 170 6.48 -11.31 9.16
N CYS A 171 5.67 -11.74 8.21
CA CYS A 171 4.48 -12.55 8.44
C CYS A 171 4.52 -13.76 7.50
N VAL A 172 4.05 -14.90 8.01
CA VAL A 172 3.96 -16.13 7.23
C VAL A 172 2.56 -16.69 7.39
N TYR A 173 1.91 -16.97 6.27
CA TYR A 173 0.56 -17.51 6.22
C TYR A 173 0.51 -18.79 5.41
N SER A 174 -0.37 -19.69 5.82
CA SER A 174 -0.69 -20.92 5.07
C SER A 174 -2.06 -20.76 4.42
N LYS A 175 -2.21 -21.27 3.20
CA LYS A 175 -3.49 -21.27 2.49
C LYS A 175 -4.49 -22.18 3.20
N GLN A 176 -5.72 -21.70 3.38
CA GLN A 176 -6.82 -22.47 3.95
C GLN A 176 -7.51 -23.36 2.92
#